data_AF-A0A522IU22-F1
#
_entry.id   AF-A0A522IU22-F1
#
_cell.length_a   1.000
_cell.length_b   1.000
_cell.length_c   1.000
_cell.angle_alpha   90.00
_cell.angle_beta   90.00
_cell.angle_gamma   90.00
#
_symmetry.space_group_name_H-M   'P 1'
#
loop_
_entity.id
_entity.type
_entity.pdbx_description
1 polymer ?
#
loop_
_entity_poly.entity_id
_entity_poly.type
_entity_poly.pdbx_seq_one_letter_code
_entity_poly.pdbx_strand_id
1 'polypeptide(L)'
;MKVADIRDKPASASPEDNHPDVLDTLANAWRARSTGGLSPAAGLLAWYDWALHLSLSPGKQRGLLEKGLHKQQRLARYAVHAASAQGCPTCVEPLEQDQRFASPAWQRWPYNVIHQNFL
;
A
#
# COMPACT_ATOMS: atom_id res chain seq x y z
N MET A 1 37.43 1.95 62.07
CA MET A 1 36.89 0.96 61.12
C MET A 1 36.79 1.66 59.76
N LYS A 2 37.79 1.49 58.88
CA LYS A 2 37.82 2.11 57.54
C LYS A 2 37.07 1.19 56.58
N VAL A 3 35.96 1.65 56.03
CA VAL A 3 35.31 1.00 54.89
C VAL A 3 36.14 1.35 53.66
N ALA A 4 36.75 0.35 53.03
CA ALA A 4 37.44 0.52 51.76
C ALA A 4 36.40 0.78 50.66
N ASP A 5 36.51 1.94 49.99
CA ASP A 5 35.79 2.27 48.76
C ASP A 5 36.36 1.37 47.64
N ILE A 6 35.75 0.19 47.45
CA ILE A 6 35.95 -0.61 46.24
C ILE A 6 35.12 0.06 45.15
N ARG A 7 35.69 1.11 44.56
CA ARG A 7 35.15 1.72 43.36
C ARG A 7 35.45 0.77 42.21
N ASP A 8 34.46 -0.04 41.84
CA ASP A 8 34.47 -0.84 40.60
C ASP A 8 34.73 0.10 39.43
N LYS A 9 35.96 0.05 38.91
CA LYS A 9 36.33 0.72 37.68
C LYS A 9 35.63 -0.05 36.55
N PRO A 10 34.67 0.55 35.82
CA PRO A 10 34.08 -0.16 34.69
C PRO A 10 35.21 -0.52 33.72
N ALA A 11 35.25 -1.79 33.33
CA ALA A 11 36.20 -2.27 32.33
C ALA A 11 36.15 -1.32 31.13
N SER A 12 37.29 -0.72 30.80
CA SER A 12 37.45 0.09 29.61
C SER A 12 37.08 -0.79 28.41
N ALA A 13 35.98 -0.45 27.74
CA ALA A 13 35.66 -1.05 26.44
C ALA A 13 36.88 -0.88 25.53
N SER A 14 37.42 -1.99 25.04
CA SER A 14 38.54 -1.98 24.10
C SER A 14 38.13 -1.18 22.84
N PRO A 15 39.02 -0.36 22.24
CA PRO A 15 38.67 0.46 21.09
C PRO A 15 38.58 -0.31 19.76
N GLU A 16 38.60 -1.65 19.80
CA GLU A 16 38.51 -2.47 18.60
C GLU A 16 37.04 -2.56 18.16
N ASP A 17 36.78 -2.11 16.93
CA ASP A 17 35.52 -2.12 16.16
C ASP A 17 34.45 -1.07 16.50
N ASN A 18 34.82 0.21 16.37
CA ASN A 18 33.84 1.31 16.26
C ASN A 18 33.64 1.82 14.82
N HIS A 19 34.18 1.10 13.81
CA HIS A 19 33.94 1.39 12.40
C HIS A 19 32.84 0.46 11.86
N PRO A 20 31.80 1.00 11.20
CA PRO A 20 30.81 0.15 10.55
C PRO A 20 31.51 -0.69 9.47
N ASP A 21 31.21 -1.98 9.45
CA ASP A 21 31.72 -2.90 8.44
C ASP A 21 31.41 -2.36 7.03
N VAL A 22 32.39 -2.45 6.13
CA VAL A 22 32.27 -1.91 4.77
C VAL A 22 31.16 -2.61 3.99
N LEU A 23 30.97 -3.92 4.20
CA LEU A 23 29.88 -4.69 3.61
C LEU A 23 28.53 -4.23 4.14
N ASP A 24 28.42 -4.02 5.46
CA ASP A 24 27.19 -3.50 6.06
C ASP A 24 26.86 -2.10 5.54
N THR A 25 27.87 -1.25 5.39
CA THR A 25 27.72 0.10 4.84
C THR A 25 27.24 0.06 3.39
N LEU A 26 27.85 -0.79 2.56
CA LEU A 26 27.45 -0.98 1.16
C LEU A 26 26.03 -1.55 1.05
N ALA A 27 25.71 -2.57 1.85
CA ALA A 27 24.39 -3.19 1.89
C ALA A 27 23.31 -2.19 2.34
N ASN A 28 23.60 -1.36 3.34
CA ASN A 28 22.72 -0.29 3.79
C ASN A 28 22.51 0.77 2.70
N ALA A 29 23.57 1.20 2.03
CA ALA A 29 23.48 2.17 0.94
C ALA A 29 22.67 1.63 -0.25
N TRP A 30 22.88 0.37 -0.63
CA TRP A 30 22.13 -0.26 -1.71
C TRP A 30 20.65 -0.44 -1.34
N ARG A 31 20.35 -0.88 -0.11
CA ARG A 31 18.97 -0.96 0.40
C ARG A 31 18.29 0.41 0.40
N ALA A 32 18.95 1.45 0.92
CA ALA A 32 18.38 2.79 0.94
C ALA A 32 18.09 3.31 -0.48
N ARG A 33 19.00 3.06 -1.44
CA ARG A 33 18.79 3.48 -2.83
C ARG A 33 17.66 2.70 -3.51
N SER A 34 17.55 1.39 -3.28
CA SER A 34 16.53 0.56 -3.93
C SER A 34 15.13 0.80 -3.37
N THR A 35 15.02 1.21 -2.11
CA THR A 35 13.74 1.47 -1.44
C THR A 35 13.35 2.96 -1.40
N GLY A 36 14.17 3.85 -1.97
CA GLY A 36 13.98 5.30 -1.85
C GLY A 36 14.08 5.82 -0.41
N GLY A 37 14.87 5.15 0.44
CA GLY A 37 15.06 5.48 1.86
C GLY A 37 13.99 4.88 2.78
N LEU A 38 13.02 4.14 2.25
CA LEU A 38 11.99 3.47 3.05
C LEU A 38 12.53 2.17 3.66
N SER A 39 12.08 1.85 4.87
CA SER A 39 12.46 0.59 5.53
C SER A 39 11.61 -0.58 5.02
N PRO A 40 12.21 -1.64 4.41
CA PRO A 40 11.48 -2.84 4.01
C PRO A 40 10.78 -3.54 5.18
N ALA A 41 11.44 -3.62 6.34
CA ALA A 41 10.90 -4.28 7.52
C ALA A 41 9.62 -3.59 8.01
N ALA A 42 9.66 -2.26 8.15
CA ALA A 42 8.48 -1.45 8.45
C ALA A 42 7.34 -1.62 7.43
N GLY A 43 7.65 -1.67 6.12
CA GLY A 43 6.65 -1.91 5.09
C GLY A 43 5.98 -3.28 5.22
N LEU A 44 6.77 -4.33 5.47
CA LEU A 44 6.25 -5.68 5.71
C LEU A 44 5.42 -5.74 7.00
N LEU A 45 5.87 -5.11 8.08
CA LEU A 45 5.12 -5.06 9.35
C LEU A 45 3.76 -4.37 9.17
N ALA A 46 3.72 -3.23 8.49
CA ALA A 46 2.47 -2.54 8.21
C ALA A 46 1.51 -3.37 7.34
N TRP A 47 2.04 -4.08 6.34
CA TRP A 47 1.26 -5.01 5.53
C TRP A 47 0.68 -6.16 6.37
N TYR A 48 1.52 -6.80 7.20
CA TYR A 48 1.11 -7.92 8.05
C TYR A 48 0.07 -7.52 9.08
N ASP A 49 0.25 -6.37 9.73
CA ASP A 49 -0.70 -5.82 10.68
C ASP A 49 -2.11 -5.71 10.06
N TRP A 50 -2.21 -5.01 8.92
CA TRP A 50 -3.47 -4.86 8.19
C TRP A 50 -4.07 -6.21 7.75
N ALA A 51 -3.24 -7.08 7.19
CA ALA A 51 -3.68 -8.37 6.69
C ALA A 51 -4.21 -9.29 7.81
N LEU A 52 -3.53 -9.32 8.96
CA LEU A 52 -3.96 -10.09 10.12
C LEU A 52 -5.24 -9.52 10.73
N HIS A 53 -5.33 -8.19 10.86
CA HIS A 53 -6.56 -7.55 11.33
C HIS A 53 -7.74 -7.87 10.41
N LEU A 54 -7.55 -7.85 9.09
CA LEU A 54 -8.58 -8.24 8.14
C LEU A 54 -8.90 -9.74 8.23
N SER A 55 -7.90 -10.62 8.32
CA SER A 55 -8.10 -12.08 8.37
C SER A 55 -8.88 -12.52 9.61
N LEU A 56 -8.68 -11.83 10.73
CA LEU A 56 -9.37 -12.06 11.99
C LEU A 56 -10.74 -11.36 12.08
N SER A 57 -11.17 -10.67 11.03
CA SER A 57 -12.42 -9.90 10.96
C SER A 57 -13.41 -10.46 9.94
N PRO A 58 -14.04 -11.63 10.18
CA PRO A 58 -14.91 -12.29 9.19
C PRO A 58 -16.12 -11.43 8.78
N GLY A 59 -16.70 -10.65 9.70
CA GLY A 59 -17.79 -9.73 9.37
C GLY A 59 -17.38 -8.63 8.39
N LYS A 60 -16.15 -8.11 8.51
CA LYS A 60 -15.59 -7.12 7.57
C LYS A 60 -15.34 -7.74 6.21
N GLN A 61 -14.77 -8.95 6.17
CA GLN A 61 -14.53 -9.68 4.92
C GLN A 61 -15.83 -9.90 4.15
N ARG A 62 -16.88 -10.41 4.81
CA ARG A 62 -18.21 -10.58 4.19
C ARG A 62 -18.76 -9.26 3.65
N GLY A 63 -18.69 -8.19 4.43
CA GLY A 63 -19.16 -6.86 4.00
C GLY A 63 -18.37 -6.29 2.82
N LEU A 64 -17.07 -6.57 2.70
CA LEU A 64 -16.27 -6.21 1.54
C LEU A 64 -16.64 -7.04 0.31
N LEU A 65 -16.85 -8.35 0.49
CA LEU A 65 -17.27 -9.25 -0.59
C LEU A 65 -18.63 -8.84 -1.17
N GLU A 66 -19.62 -8.58 -0.32
CA GLU A 66 -20.96 -8.13 -0.75
C GLU A 66 -20.89 -6.80 -1.52
N LYS A 67 -20.12 -5.83 -1.01
CA LYS A 67 -19.91 -4.55 -1.70
C LYS A 67 -19.20 -4.74 -3.04
N GLY A 68 -18.18 -5.60 -3.09
CA GLY A 68 -17.45 -5.94 -4.30
C GLY A 68 -18.36 -6.57 -5.35
N LEU A 69 -19.13 -7.59 -4.97
CA LEU A 69 -20.08 -8.26 -5.86
C LEU A 69 -21.14 -7.30 -6.41
N HIS A 70 -21.70 -6.43 -5.56
CA HIS A 70 -22.68 -5.44 -6.02
C HIS A 70 -22.07 -4.50 -7.07
N LYS A 71 -20.88 -3.94 -6.81
CA LYS A 71 -20.19 -3.05 -7.76
C LYS A 71 -19.87 -3.78 -9.07
N GLN A 72 -19.38 -5.01 -9.00
CA GLN A 72 -19.07 -5.81 -10.18
C GLN A 72 -20.29 -6.16 -11.02
N GLN A 73 -21.42 -6.50 -10.39
CA GLN A 73 -22.69 -6.72 -11.12
C GLN A 73 -23.15 -5.47 -11.84
N ARG A 74 -23.01 -4.29 -11.22
CA ARG A 74 -23.37 -3.01 -11.82
C ARG A 74 -22.48 -2.68 -13.02
N LEU A 75 -21.16 -2.87 -12.88
CA LEU A 75 -20.21 -2.67 -13.98
C LEU A 75 -20.43 -3.68 -15.13
N ALA A 76 -20.69 -4.95 -14.82
CA ALA A 76 -20.95 -5.97 -15.85
C ALA A 76 -22.19 -5.63 -16.69
N ARG A 77 -23.27 -5.19 -16.04
CA ARG A 77 -24.48 -4.70 -16.74
C ARG A 77 -24.17 -3.49 -17.62
N TYR A 78 -23.40 -2.54 -17.10
CA TYR A 78 -22.94 -1.38 -17.87
C TYR A 78 -22.12 -1.81 -19.09
N ALA A 79 -21.15 -2.71 -18.93
CA ALA A 79 -20.29 -3.15 -20.02
C ALA A 79 -21.09 -3.84 -21.14
N VAL A 80 -22.06 -4.69 -20.79
CA VAL A 80 -22.96 -5.34 -21.77
C VAL A 80 -23.77 -4.30 -22.52
N HIS A 81 -24.36 -3.32 -21.81
CA HIS A 81 -25.17 -2.29 -22.43
C HIS A 81 -24.34 -1.31 -23.29
N ALA A 82 -23.16 -0.91 -22.82
CA ALA A 82 -22.22 -0.05 -23.53
C ALA A 82 -21.67 -0.69 -24.81
N ALA A 83 -21.60 -2.03 -24.86
CA ALA A 83 -21.18 -2.76 -26.05
C ALA A 83 -22.31 -2.90 -27.09
N SER A 84 -23.58 -2.93 -26.68
CA SER A 84 -24.72 -3.17 -27.56
C SER A 84 -25.46 -1.89 -27.98
N ALA A 85 -25.34 -0.80 -27.23
CA ALA A 85 -26.04 0.45 -27.48
C ALA A 85 -25.07 1.65 -27.52
N GLN A 86 -25.27 2.53 -28.49
CA GLN A 86 -24.58 3.82 -28.55
C GLN A 86 -25.24 4.77 -27.54
N GLY A 87 -24.44 5.36 -26.64
CA GLY A 87 -24.92 6.33 -25.65
C GLY A 87 -25.41 5.73 -24.32
N CYS A 88 -24.77 4.68 -23.81
CA CYS A 88 -25.06 4.15 -22.47
C CYS A 88 -24.74 5.20 -21.38
N PRO A 89 -25.71 5.57 -20.52
CA PRO A 89 -25.45 6.47 -19.39
C PRO A 89 -24.46 5.83 -18.41
N THR A 90 -23.66 6.66 -17.74
CA THR A 90 -22.70 6.25 -16.71
C THR A 90 -23.42 5.54 -15.55
N CYS A 91 -22.77 4.52 -14.98
CA CYS A 91 -23.29 3.80 -13.81
C CYS A 91 -22.79 4.38 -12.48
N VAL A 92 -21.70 5.15 -12.52
CA VAL A 92 -21.14 5.92 -11.41
C VAL A 92 -20.84 7.32 -11.92
N GLU A 93 -21.36 8.33 -11.23
CA GLU A 93 -21.08 9.72 -11.53
C GLU A 93 -19.67 10.05 -11.02
N PRO A 94 -18.77 10.56 -11.88
CA PRO A 94 -17.47 11.03 -11.44
C PRO A 94 -17.61 12.16 -10.40
N LEU A 95 -16.62 12.30 -9.53
CA LEU A 95 -16.55 13.47 -8.67
C LEU A 95 -16.33 14.72 -9.54
N GLU A 96 -16.98 15.84 -9.22
CA GLU A 96 -16.93 17.08 -10.02
C GLU A 96 -15.50 17.59 -10.29
N GLN A 97 -14.56 17.27 -9.40
CA GLN A 97 -13.15 17.69 -9.48
C GLN A 97 -12.26 16.70 -10.25
N ASP A 98 -12.76 15.52 -10.63
CA ASP A 98 -11.98 14.49 -11.31
C ASP A 98 -11.89 14.73 -12.82
N GLN A 99 -10.76 15.30 -13.26
CA GLN A 99 -10.53 15.59 -14.68
C GLN A 99 -9.78 14.49 -15.44
N ARG A 100 -9.44 13.36 -14.80
CA ARG A 100 -8.65 12.29 -15.44
C ARG A 100 -9.29 11.74 -16.71
N PHE A 101 -10.63 11.78 -16.79
CA PHE A 101 -11.43 11.23 -17.89
C PHE A 101 -12.23 12.30 -18.66
N ALA A 102 -11.79 13.57 -18.62
CA ALA A 102 -12.54 14.69 -19.21
C ALA A 102 -12.66 14.66 -20.76
N SER A 103 -11.70 14.02 -21.45
CA SER A 103 -11.74 13.93 -22.91
C SER A 103 -12.96 13.11 -23.38
N PRO A 104 -13.73 13.57 -24.40
CA PRO A 104 -14.88 12.84 -24.94
C PRO A 104 -14.53 11.43 -25.45
N ALA A 105 -13.26 11.15 -25.77
CA ALA A 105 -12.81 9.82 -26.15
C ALA A 105 -13.05 8.77 -25.06
N TRP A 106 -12.99 9.17 -23.77
CA TRP A 106 -13.26 8.29 -22.63
C TRP A 106 -14.73 7.89 -22.49
N GLN A 107 -15.65 8.57 -23.18
CA GLN A 107 -17.08 8.22 -23.15
C GLN A 107 -17.47 7.23 -24.26
N ARG A 108 -16.52 6.85 -25.13
CA ARG A 108 -16.76 5.91 -26.23
C ARG A 108 -16.33 4.51 -25.85
N TRP A 109 -17.03 3.51 -26.38
CA TRP A 109 -16.59 2.12 -26.27
C TRP A 109 -15.22 1.94 -26.95
N PRO A 110 -14.26 1.20 -26.36
CA PRO A 110 -14.35 0.47 -25.07
C PRO A 110 -13.85 1.27 -23.85
N TYR A 111 -13.35 2.49 -24.05
CA TYR A 111 -12.72 3.30 -23.00
C TYR A 111 -13.69 3.73 -21.88
N ASN A 112 -14.98 3.85 -22.19
CA ASN A 112 -16.01 4.13 -21.21
C ASN A 112 -16.15 3.04 -20.14
N VAL A 113 -15.92 1.77 -20.48
CA VAL A 113 -15.90 0.67 -19.51
C VAL A 113 -14.68 0.76 -18.60
N ILE A 114 -13.51 1.12 -19.14
CA ILE A 114 -12.28 1.32 -18.35
C ILE A 114 -12.46 2.49 -17.37
N HIS A 115 -13.03 3.59 -17.84
CA HIS A 115 -13.38 4.74 -17.02
C HIS A 115 -14.35 4.35 -15.88
N GLN A 116 -15.45 3.66 -16.19
CA GLN A 116 -16.43 3.27 -15.17
C GLN A 116 -15.92 2.18 -14.20
N ASN A 117 -14.97 1.34 -14.61
CA ASN A 117 -14.31 0.39 -13.70
C ASN A 117 -13.38 1.08 -12.69
N PHE A 118 -12.86 2.25 -13.05
CA PHE A 118 -11.99 3.02 -12.18
C PHE A 118 -12.76 3.73 -11.04
N LEU A 119 -14.02 4.14 -11.29
CA LEU A 119 -14.89 4.89 -10.35
C LEU A 119 -15.66 3.99 -9.36
#